data_AF-A0A848H4F9-F1
#
_entry.id   AF-A0A848H4F9-F1
#
_cell.length_a   1.000
_cell.length_b   1.000
_cell.length_c   1.000
_cell.angle_alpha   90.00
_cell.angle_beta   90.00
_cell.angle_gamma   90.00
#
_symmetry.space_group_name_H-M   'P 1'
#
loop_
_entity.id
_entity.type
_entity.pdbx_description
1 polymer ?
#
loop_
_entity_poly.entity_id
_entity_poly.type
_entity_poly.pdbx_seq_one_letter_code
_entity_poly.pdbx_strand_id
1 'polypeptide(L)'
;MSSVMEHLAADDDRVLAAKDFAHISGMQESEVRELVGYQLLPAKLDTRTALALKEANRQRKAFDLDLFTTGLLARYLLRIEELGEEVQHLRAERPACTVYTEVSFTSVQVRGR
;
A
#
# COMPACT_ATOMS: atom_id res chain seq x y z
N MET A 1 -1.51 5.13 -15.71
CA MET A 1 -1.29 3.66 -15.72
C MET A 1 -2.19 3.11 -14.65
N SER A 2 -3.36 2.58 -15.06
CA SER A 2 -4.36 2.04 -14.14
C SER A 2 -3.78 0.79 -13.45
N SER A 3 -3.66 0.84 -12.13
CA SER A 3 -3.04 -0.23 -11.35
C SER A 3 -4.00 -1.41 -11.30
N VAL A 4 -3.57 -2.55 -11.81
CA VAL A 4 -4.28 -3.84 -11.75
C VAL A 4 -4.67 -4.23 -10.30
N MET A 5 -4.11 -3.57 -9.29
CA MET A 5 -4.44 -3.78 -7.88
C MET A 5 -5.75 -3.12 -7.42
N GLU A 6 -6.32 -2.19 -8.20
CA GLU A 6 -7.53 -1.45 -7.80
C GLU A 6 -8.83 -2.26 -7.93
N HIS A 7 -8.77 -3.51 -8.41
CA HIS A 7 -9.94 -4.38 -8.64
C HIS A 7 -10.03 -5.61 -7.72
N LEU A 8 -9.15 -5.76 -6.74
CA LEU A 8 -9.13 -6.92 -5.84
C LEU A 8 -9.60 -6.63 -4.40
N ALA A 9 -9.91 -5.37 -4.07
CA ALA A 9 -10.20 -4.90 -2.71
C ALA A 9 -11.59 -5.26 -2.15
N ALA A 10 -12.26 -6.31 -2.64
CA ALA A 10 -13.67 -6.54 -2.32
C ALA A 10 -13.95 -7.60 -1.21
N ASP A 11 -12.94 -8.29 -0.66
CA ASP A 11 -13.18 -9.30 0.39
C ASP A 11 -11.92 -9.59 1.25
N ASP A 12 -11.25 -8.52 1.71
CA ASP A 12 -9.87 -8.58 2.22
C ASP A 12 -9.73 -9.14 3.66
N ASP A 13 -10.82 -9.29 4.41
CA ASP A 13 -10.81 -9.78 5.81
C ASP A 13 -10.96 -11.31 5.94
N ARG A 14 -11.05 -12.03 4.82
CA ARG A 14 -11.22 -13.48 4.86
C ARG A 14 -9.91 -14.16 5.25
N VAL A 15 -9.91 -14.82 6.41
CA VAL A 15 -8.80 -15.67 6.85
C VAL A 15 -8.64 -16.84 5.88
N LEU A 16 -7.48 -16.92 5.25
CA LEU A 16 -7.07 -17.96 4.32
C LEU A 16 -6.49 -19.15 5.08
N ALA A 17 -6.75 -20.35 4.55
CA ALA A 17 -6.00 -21.53 4.96
C ALA A 17 -4.53 -21.38 4.54
N ALA A 18 -3.60 -21.92 5.32
CA ALA A 18 -2.15 -21.80 5.06
C ALA A 18 -1.76 -22.26 3.65
N LYS A 19 -2.42 -23.31 3.13
CA LYS A 19 -2.22 -23.83 1.79
C LYS A 19 -2.61 -22.83 0.70
N ASP A 20 -3.76 -22.19 0.83
CA ASP A 20 -4.25 -21.19 -0.13
C ASP A 20 -3.37 -19.94 -0.08
N PHE A 21 -3.00 -19.51 1.12
CA PHE A 21 -2.06 -18.41 1.34
C PHE A 21 -0.70 -18.68 0.69
N ALA A 22 -0.13 -19.87 0.88
CA ALA A 22 1.13 -20.29 0.27
C ALA A 22 1.02 -20.31 -1.27
N HIS A 23 -0.10 -20.82 -1.79
CA HIS A 23 -0.37 -20.83 -3.22
C HIS A 23 -0.42 -19.42 -3.82
N ILE A 24 -1.13 -18.49 -3.19
CA ILE A 24 -1.27 -17.10 -3.65
C ILE A 24 0.07 -16.36 -3.57
N SER A 25 0.80 -16.50 -2.46
CA SER A 25 2.12 -15.88 -2.26
C SER A 25 3.23 -16.53 -3.10
N GLY A 26 2.96 -17.69 -3.70
CA GLY A 26 3.94 -18.45 -4.49
C GLY A 26 5.09 -18.99 -3.65
N MET A 27 4.87 -19.18 -2.34
CA MET A 27 5.83 -19.72 -1.37
C MET A 27 5.45 -21.15 -0.99
N GLN A 28 6.38 -21.87 -0.36
CA GLN A 28 6.05 -23.15 0.26
C GLN A 28 5.37 -22.95 1.61
N GLU A 29 4.48 -23.87 2.02
CA GLU A 29 3.82 -23.81 3.33
C GLU A 29 4.81 -23.82 4.51
N SER A 30 5.95 -24.50 4.36
CA SER A 30 7.04 -24.53 5.34
C SER A 30 7.66 -23.15 5.54
N GLU A 31 7.95 -22.44 4.44
CA GLU A 31 8.52 -21.10 4.46
C GLU A 31 7.52 -20.10 5.08
N VAL A 32 6.23 -20.20 4.73
CA VAL A 32 5.18 -19.36 5.34
C VAL A 32 5.13 -19.59 6.85
N ARG A 33 5.19 -20.85 7.30
CA ARG A 33 5.20 -21.19 8.73
C ARG A 33 6.44 -20.61 9.43
N GLU A 34 7.59 -20.64 8.78
CA GLU A 34 8.83 -20.06 9.31
C GLU A 34 8.71 -18.53 9.45
N LEU A 35 8.15 -17.85 8.44
CA LEU A 35 7.90 -16.41 8.49
C LEU A 35 6.91 -16.00 9.58
N VAL A 36 5.87 -16.82 9.83
CA VAL A 36 4.97 -16.65 10.99
C VAL A 36 5.75 -16.86 12.30
N GLY A 37 6.63 -17.86 12.35
CA GLY A 37 7.52 -18.09 13.50
C GLY A 37 8.46 -16.92 13.80
N TYR A 38 8.96 -16.25 12.76
CA TYR A 38 9.75 -15.02 12.87
C TYR A 38 8.92 -13.77 13.21
N GLN A 39 7.60 -13.88 13.33
CA GLN A 39 6.70 -12.75 13.55
C GLN A 39 6.80 -11.67 12.46
N LEU A 40 7.17 -12.09 11.24
CA LEU A 40 7.20 -11.23 10.06
C LEU A 40 5.86 -11.22 9.33
N LEU A 41 5.05 -12.26 9.53
CA LEU A 41 3.68 -12.33 9.07
C LEU A 41 2.70 -12.31 10.25
N PRO A 42 1.50 -11.75 10.08
CA PRO A 42 0.43 -11.84 11.07
C PRO A 42 -0.01 -13.30 11.28
N ALA A 43 -0.54 -13.60 12.47
CA ALA A 43 -1.10 -14.93 12.77
C ALA A 43 -2.38 -15.21 11.97
N LYS A 44 -3.12 -14.17 11.59
CA LYS A 44 -4.25 -14.25 10.66
C LYS A 44 -3.71 -14.00 9.25
N LEU A 45 -3.78 -15.03 8.42
CA LEU A 45 -3.34 -14.96 7.04
C LEU A 45 -4.51 -14.49 6.18
N ASP A 46 -4.39 -13.33 5.56
CA ASP A 46 -5.41 -12.75 4.67
C ASP A 46 -4.88 -12.59 3.24
N THR A 47 -5.76 -12.17 2.34
CA THR A 47 -5.44 -12.01 0.91
C THR A 47 -4.44 -10.89 0.69
N ARG A 48 -4.63 -9.73 1.34
CA ARG A 48 -3.70 -8.59 1.30
C ARG A 48 -2.27 -9.00 1.63
N THR A 49 -2.08 -9.69 2.75
CA THR A 49 -0.78 -10.19 3.20
C THR A 49 -0.20 -11.18 2.20
N ALA A 50 -1.02 -12.06 1.61
CA ALA A 50 -0.57 -13.01 0.60
C ALA A 50 -0.06 -12.31 -0.67
N LEU A 51 -0.72 -11.22 -1.09
CA LEU A 51 -0.32 -10.43 -2.26
C LEU A 51 0.96 -9.64 -2.01
N ALA A 52 1.11 -9.01 -0.84
CA ALA A 52 2.36 -8.35 -0.46
C ALA A 52 3.53 -9.35 -0.42
N LEU A 53 3.30 -10.55 0.12
CA LEU A 53 4.30 -11.60 0.15
C LEU A 53 4.61 -12.16 -1.24
N LYS A 54 3.62 -12.24 -2.13
CA LYS A 54 3.81 -12.59 -3.55
C LYS A 54 4.79 -11.63 -4.23
N GLU A 55 4.61 -10.33 -4.01
CA GLU A 55 5.48 -9.31 -4.56
C GLU A 55 6.88 -9.38 -3.94
N ALA A 56 7.00 -9.55 -2.62
CA ALA A 56 8.28 -9.74 -1.97
C ALA A 56 9.01 -11.01 -2.49
N ASN A 57 8.29 -12.11 -2.70
CA ASN A 57 8.84 -13.36 -3.25
C ASN A 57 9.27 -13.21 -4.72
N ARG A 58 8.64 -12.31 -5.48
CA ARG A 58 9.13 -11.92 -6.82
C ARG A 58 10.48 -11.21 -6.72
N GLN A 59 10.62 -10.28 -5.76
CA GLN A 59 11.89 -9.58 -5.51
C GLN A 59 12.96 -10.55 -4.97
N ARG A 60 12.59 -11.51 -4.13
CA ARG A 60 13.48 -12.58 -3.65
C ARG A 60 14.19 -13.28 -4.79
N LYS A 61 13.46 -13.68 -5.83
CA LYS A 61 14.03 -14.37 -7.00
C LYS A 61 14.89 -13.45 -7.87
N ALA A 62 14.56 -12.16 -7.92
CA ALA A 62 15.29 -11.18 -8.72
C ALA A 62 16.62 -10.76 -8.09
N PHE A 63 16.67 -10.69 -6.76
CA PHE A 63 17.80 -10.15 -5.99
C PHE A 63 18.49 -11.18 -5.09
N ASP A 64 18.09 -12.45 -5.20
CA ASP A 64 18.59 -13.57 -4.37
C ASP A 64 18.51 -13.28 -2.86
N LEU A 65 17.36 -12.77 -2.42
CA LEU A 65 17.15 -12.43 -1.01
C LEU A 65 16.95 -13.71 -0.18
N ASP A 66 17.40 -13.66 1.07
CA ASP A 66 17.06 -14.70 2.03
C ASP A 66 15.57 -14.63 2.44
N LEU A 67 15.10 -15.70 3.08
CA LEU A 67 13.70 -15.82 3.48
C LEU A 67 13.31 -14.73 4.50
N PHE A 68 14.18 -14.44 5.46
CA PHE A 68 13.92 -13.44 6.49
C PHE A 68 13.72 -12.04 5.89
N THR A 69 14.63 -11.62 5.02
CA THR A 69 14.61 -10.35 4.29
C THR A 69 13.37 -10.26 3.41
N THR A 70 12.97 -11.37 2.80
CA THR A 70 11.72 -11.46 2.02
C THR A 70 10.49 -11.19 2.89
N GLY A 71 10.42 -11.80 4.08
CA GLY A 71 9.32 -11.55 5.02
C GLY A 71 9.31 -10.11 5.54
N LEU A 72 10.49 -9.54 5.82
CA LEU A 72 10.61 -8.15 6.24
C LEU A 72 10.16 -7.18 5.13
N LEU A 73 10.51 -7.48 3.88
CA LEU A 73 10.06 -6.72 2.72
C LEU A 73 8.53 -6.76 2.58
N ALA A 74 7.92 -7.94 2.68
CA ALA A 74 6.47 -8.08 2.64
C ALA A 74 5.77 -7.24 3.72
N ARG A 75 6.30 -7.24 4.94
CA ARG A 75 5.80 -6.43 6.05
C ARG A 75 5.89 -4.93 5.76
N TYR A 76 6.99 -4.46 5.17
CA TYR A 76 7.12 -3.05 4.79
C TYR A 76 6.20 -2.66 3.64
N LEU A 77 5.98 -3.54 2.66
CA LEU A 77 5.01 -3.29 1.58
C LEU A 77 3.61 -3.07 2.14
N LEU A 78 3.15 -3.94 3.04
CA LEU A 78 1.87 -3.77 3.74
C LEU A 78 1.80 -2.44 4.48
N ARG A 79 2.85 -2.11 5.24
CA ARG A 79 2.89 -0.87 6.00
C ARG A 79 2.85 0.37 5.10
N ILE A 80 3.48 0.32 3.94
CA ILE A 80 3.44 1.41 2.95
C ILE A 80 2.03 1.60 2.41
N GLU A 81 1.32 0.51 2.10
CA GLU A 81 -0.06 0.59 1.63
C GLU A 81 -1.00 1.13 2.71
N GLU A 82 -0.91 0.64 3.96
CA GLU A 82 -1.69 1.15 5.10
C GLU A 82 -1.48 2.66 5.30
N LEU A 83 -0.22 3.11 5.27
CA LEU A 83 0.11 4.53 5.37
C LEU A 83 -0.39 5.31 4.16
N GLY A 84 -0.41 4.70 2.98
CA GLY A 84 -0.99 5.27 1.77
C GLY A 84 -2.49 5.54 1.91
N GLU A 85 -3.23 4.57 2.44
CA GLU A 85 -4.66 4.68 2.75
C GLU A 85 -4.91 5.76 3.80
N GLU A 86 -4.13 5.79 4.89
CA GLU A 86 -4.23 6.82 5.94
C GLU A 86 -4.00 8.22 5.37
N VAL A 87 -2.97 8.40 4.55
CA VAL A 87 -2.68 9.68 3.89
C VAL A 87 -3.80 10.10 2.95
N GLN A 88 -4.38 9.16 2.18
CA GLN A 88 -5.51 9.46 1.30
C GLN A 88 -6.75 9.88 2.10
N HIS A 89 -7.06 9.17 3.19
CA HIS A 89 -8.15 9.52 4.10
C HIS A 89 -7.98 10.92 4.68
N LEU A 90 -6.81 11.22 5.26
CA LEU A 90 -6.51 12.54 5.83
C LEU A 90 -6.54 13.67 4.79
N ARG A 91 -6.18 13.38 3.54
CA ARG A 91 -6.31 14.34 2.43
C ARG A 91 -7.75 14.60 2.04
N ALA A 92 -8.61 13.57 2.08
CA ALA A 92 -10.03 13.72 1.80
C ALA A 92 -10.76 14.52 2.90
N GLU A 93 -10.31 14.42 4.15
CA GLU A 93 -10.86 15.16 5.29
C GLU A 93 -10.42 16.63 5.36
N ARG A 94 -9.39 17.03 4.59
CA ARG A 94 -8.98 18.44 4.54
C ARG A 94 -9.96 19.26 3.69
N PRO A 95 -10.62 20.29 4.24
CA PRO A 95 -11.46 21.18 3.45
C PRO A 95 -10.59 21.90 2.41
N ALA A 96 -11.11 22.04 1.19
CA ALA A 96 -10.47 22.82 0.14
C ALA A 96 -10.21 24.24 0.67
N CYS A 97 -8.94 24.57 0.91
CA CYS A 97 -8.54 25.92 1.30
C CYS A 97 -8.95 26.86 0.17
N THR A 98 -10.04 27.60 0.37
CA THR A 98 -10.49 28.63 -0.57
C THR A 98 -9.58 29.83 -0.39
N VAL A 99 -8.56 29.94 -1.23
CA VAL A 99 -7.67 31.09 -1.25
C VAL A 99 -8.43 32.24 -1.90
N TYR A 100 -8.88 33.19 -1.09
CA TYR A 100 -9.42 34.46 -1.59
C TYR A 100 -8.24 35.39 -1.92
N THR A 101 -7.96 35.55 -3.22
CA THR A 101 -7.01 36.56 -3.68
C THR A 101 -7.77 37.87 -3.87
N GLU A 102 -7.55 38.86 -2.99
CA GLU A 102 -7.99 40.23 -3.24
C GLU A 102 -7.16 40.83 -4.38
N VAL A 103 -7.78 41.04 -5.54
CA VAL A 103 -7.18 41.81 -6.64
C VAL A 103 -7.53 43.28 -6.43
N SER A 104 -6.57 44.06 -5.94
CA SER A 104 -6.71 45.52 -5.87
C SER A 104 -6.55 46.13 -7.27
N PHE A 105 -7.62 46.72 -7.80
CA PHE A 105 -7.56 47.50 -9.03
C PHE A 105 -7.16 48.94 -8.71
N THR A 106 -5.96 49.35 -9.13
CA THR A 106 -5.56 50.76 -9.11
C THR A 106 -6.13 51.45 -10.35
N SER A 107 -7.16 52.28 -10.19
CA SER A 107 -7.69 53.10 -11.29
C SER A 107 -6.76 54.28 -11.59
N VAL A 108 -6.26 54.37 -12.82
CA VAL A 108 -5.54 55.55 -13.34
C VAL A 108 -6.54 56.48 -14.01
N GLN A 109 -6.71 57.70 -13.50
CA GLN A 109 -7.45 58.74 -14.21
C GLN A 109 -6.55 59.39 -15.26
N VAL A 110 -6.91 59.23 -16.53
CA VAL A 110 -6.28 59.94 -17.64
C VAL A 110 -6.96 61.30 -17.79
N ARG A 111 -6.24 62.38 -17.47
CA ARG A 111 -6.69 63.75 -17.81
C ARG A 111 -6.44 63.99 -19.30
N GLY A 112 -7.52 64.12 -20.08
CA GLY A 112 -7.45 64.58 -21.47
C GLY A 112 -7.04 66.05 -21.55
N ARG A 113 -6.27 66.39 -22.59
CA ARG A 113 -6.05 67.75 -23.07
C ARG A 113 -6.87 67.97 -24.33
#